data_AF-A0A101FNW3-F1
#
_entry.id   AF-A0A101FNW3-F1
#
_cell.length_a   1.000
_cell.length_b   1.000
_cell.length_c   1.000
_cell.angle_alpha   90.00
_cell.angle_beta   90.00
_cell.angle_gamma   90.00
#
_symmetry.space_group_name_H-M   'P 1'
#
loop_
_entity.id
_entity.type
_entity.pdbx_description
1 polymer ?
#
loop_
_entity_poly.entity_id
_entity_poly.type
_entity_poly.pdbx_seq_one_letter_code
_entity_poly.pdbx_strand_id
1 'polypeptide(L)'
;KTVIWQAGPAKVCLEAVCYGAAMGVRLLAVLTVCCLGSATVHPDKLLALFSRFAYKSALVAALATKMLPAAARDLANAREVLQVRGVDFGAGSFREKLKKHSWLFDILLVSSLEGALQIAEAMQARAFGSGPRSCYRRELARPRDAVCLAASLLALALSAYAKASGSGDYTYYPRLAPLADGSSLALLLGILLALSVPAILSWGWKHWPCLRSKI
;
A
#
# COMPACT_ATOMS: atom_id res chain seq x y z
N LYS A 1 -40.22 5.82 -6.53
CA LYS A 1 -40.16 4.53 -7.26
C LYS A 1 -40.62 4.73 -8.68
N THR A 2 -39.71 5.21 -9.52
CA THR A 2 -39.87 5.23 -10.98
C THR A 2 -39.20 3.98 -11.53
N VAL A 3 -40.00 2.98 -11.90
CA VAL A 3 -39.53 1.70 -12.46
C VAL A 3 -39.32 1.89 -13.96
N ILE A 4 -38.12 1.61 -14.46
CA ILE A 4 -37.74 1.83 -15.87
C ILE A 4 -37.96 0.56 -16.69
N TRP A 5 -37.66 -0.60 -16.11
CA TRP A 5 -37.75 -1.88 -16.80
C TRP A 5 -38.10 -3.01 -15.83
N GLN A 6 -38.98 -3.91 -16.25
CA GLN A 6 -39.37 -5.09 -15.48
C GLN A 6 -39.31 -6.32 -16.38
N ALA A 7 -38.41 -7.25 -16.04
CA ALA A 7 -38.43 -8.61 -16.57
C ALA A 7 -38.56 -9.58 -15.41
N GLY A 8 -39.73 -10.21 -15.29
CA GLY A 8 -40.05 -11.16 -14.23
C GLY A 8 -39.92 -10.55 -12.81
N PRO A 9 -39.30 -11.25 -11.85
CA PRO A 9 -39.15 -10.76 -10.47
C PRO A 9 -38.14 -9.61 -10.33
N ALA A 10 -37.34 -9.32 -11.37
CA ALA A 10 -36.33 -8.26 -11.35
C ALA A 10 -36.93 -6.91 -11.82
N LYS A 11 -36.95 -5.93 -10.91
CA LYS A 11 -37.39 -4.55 -11.18
C LYS A 11 -36.19 -3.63 -11.16
N VAL A 12 -35.80 -3.08 -12.31
CA VAL A 12 -34.73 -2.08 -12.40
C VAL A 12 -35.35 -0.70 -12.13
N CYS A 13 -34.96 -0.13 -10.99
CA CYS A 13 -35.42 1.19 -10.54
C CYS A 13 -34.30 2.22 -10.77
N LEU A 14 -34.65 3.46 -11.11
CA LEU A 14 -33.68 4.55 -11.27
C LEU A 14 -32.82 4.73 -10.00
N GLU A 15 -33.43 4.52 -8.84
CA GLU A 15 -32.78 4.54 -7.52
C GLU A 15 -31.66 3.48 -7.41
N ALA A 16 -31.87 2.28 -7.98
CA ALA A 16 -30.89 1.20 -7.96
C ALA A 16 -29.69 1.47 -8.88
N VAL A 17 -29.94 2.10 -10.04
CA VAL A 17 -28.87 2.51 -10.98
C VAL A 17 -28.00 3.61 -10.36
N CYS A 18 -28.62 4.61 -9.73
CA CYS A 18 -27.91 5.69 -9.03
C CYS A 18 -27.07 5.16 -7.84
N TYR A 19 -27.65 4.25 -7.05
CA TYR A 19 -26.93 3.57 -5.97
C TYR A 19 -25.72 2.76 -6.49
N GLY A 20 -25.92 1.99 -7.56
CA GLY A 20 -24.85 1.22 -8.20
C GLY A 20 -23.72 2.11 -8.73
N ALA A 21 -24.06 3.23 -9.38
CA ALA A 21 -23.09 4.21 -9.85
C ALA A 21 -22.28 4.83 -8.68
N ALA A 22 -22.95 5.24 -7.60
CA ALA A 22 -22.29 5.82 -6.43
C ALA A 22 -21.36 4.81 -5.73
N MET A 23 -21.81 3.57 -5.57
CA MET A 23 -20.98 2.51 -5.00
C MET A 23 -19.80 2.16 -5.90
N GLY A 24 -19.99 2.20 -7.23
CA GLY A 24 -18.92 2.05 -8.22
C GLY A 24 -17.85 3.13 -8.08
N VAL A 25 -18.24 4.40 -7.99
CA VAL A 25 -17.30 5.52 -7.75
C VAL A 25 -16.55 5.33 -6.43
N ARG A 26 -17.23 4.89 -5.37
CA ARG A 26 -16.59 4.62 -4.07
C ARG A 26 -15.51 3.53 -4.19
N LEU A 27 -15.79 2.47 -4.92
CA LEU A 27 -14.84 1.39 -5.15
C LEU A 27 -13.64 1.86 -5.98
N LEU A 28 -13.87 2.65 -7.05
CA LEU A 28 -12.80 3.26 -7.83
C LEU A 28 -11.92 4.20 -6.99
N ALA A 29 -12.51 4.98 -6.07
CA ALA A 29 -11.78 5.83 -5.15
C ALA A 29 -10.86 5.01 -4.21
N VAL A 30 -11.34 3.89 -3.67
CA VAL A 30 -10.51 3.02 -2.82
C VAL A 30 -9.37 2.37 -3.62
N LEU A 31 -9.66 1.90 -4.84
CA LEU A 31 -8.65 1.30 -5.72
C LEU A 31 -7.56 2.32 -6.09
N THR A 32 -7.94 3.54 -6.48
CA THR A 32 -6.98 4.59 -6.84
C THR A 32 -6.07 4.95 -5.67
N VAL A 33 -6.60 5.09 -4.45
CA VAL A 33 -5.79 5.31 -3.24
C VAL A 33 -4.84 4.13 -3.00
N CYS A 34 -5.30 2.89 -3.14
CA CYS A 34 -4.47 1.70 -2.97
C CYS A 34 -3.33 1.61 -4.00
N CYS A 35 -3.63 1.89 -5.27
CA CYS A 35 -2.64 1.90 -6.35
C CYS A 35 -1.60 3.02 -6.16
N LEU A 36 -2.04 4.24 -5.84
CA LEU A 36 -1.14 5.35 -5.57
C LEU A 36 -0.27 5.10 -4.33
N GLY A 37 -0.84 4.53 -3.27
CA GLY A 37 -0.10 4.12 -2.09
C GLY A 37 0.98 3.08 -2.42
N SER A 38 0.62 2.05 -3.18
CA SER A 38 1.55 0.99 -3.59
C SER A 38 2.68 1.50 -4.51
N ALA A 39 2.39 2.47 -5.38
CA ALA A 39 3.38 3.03 -6.30
C ALA A 39 4.34 4.04 -5.66
N THR A 40 3.87 4.82 -4.68
CA THR A 40 4.67 5.90 -4.05
C THR A 40 5.44 5.43 -2.83
N VAL A 41 4.95 4.41 -2.13
CA VAL A 41 5.54 3.94 -0.89
C VAL A 41 6.50 2.79 -1.17
N HIS A 42 7.79 3.08 -1.14
CA HIS A 42 8.81 2.02 -1.18
C HIS A 42 8.73 1.17 0.10
N PRO A 43 8.76 -0.18 -0.01
CA PRO A 43 8.67 -1.07 1.15
C PRO A 43 9.78 -0.80 2.17
N ASP A 44 10.98 -0.42 1.69
CA ASP A 44 12.11 -0.07 2.55
C ASP A 44 11.84 1.16 3.43
N LYS A 45 11.03 2.12 2.96
CA LYS A 45 10.64 3.30 3.77
C LYS A 45 9.65 2.94 4.86
N LEU A 46 8.71 2.03 4.60
CA LEU A 46 7.80 1.51 5.62
C LEU A 46 8.59 0.79 6.71
N LEU A 47 9.51 -0.09 6.31
CA LEU A 47 10.39 -0.81 7.22
C LEU A 47 11.26 0.14 8.07
N ALA A 48 11.78 1.21 7.46
CA ALA A 48 12.51 2.23 8.20
C ALA A 48 11.64 2.98 9.23
N LEU A 49 10.37 3.24 8.93
CA LEU A 49 9.43 3.84 9.89
C LEU A 49 9.15 2.92 11.09
N PHE A 50 8.92 1.63 10.84
CA PHE A 50 8.73 0.63 11.90
C PHE A 50 10.02 0.37 12.71
N SER A 51 11.19 0.62 12.12
CA SER A 51 12.49 0.50 12.80
C SER A 51 12.66 1.41 14.01
N ARG A 52 11.92 2.52 14.06
CA ARG A 52 11.95 3.47 15.17
C ARG A 52 11.32 2.90 16.45
N PHE A 53 10.37 1.98 16.34
CA PHE A 53 9.71 1.37 17.49
C PHE A 53 10.43 0.10 17.97
N ALA A 54 11.02 -0.69 17.06
CA ALA A 54 11.74 -1.92 17.40
C ALA A 54 12.89 -2.22 16.43
N TYR A 55 14.10 -1.74 16.77
CA TYR A 55 15.30 -1.86 15.94
C TYR A 55 15.63 -3.30 15.50
N LYS A 56 15.53 -4.29 16.40
CA LYS A 56 15.80 -5.70 16.08
C LYS A 56 14.85 -6.25 15.02
N SER A 57 13.55 -5.95 15.14
CA SER A 57 12.54 -6.43 14.19
C SER A 57 12.73 -5.82 12.79
N ALA A 58 13.04 -4.53 12.72
CA ALA A 58 13.25 -3.88 11.44
C ALA A 58 14.56 -4.25 10.77
N LEU A 59 15.60 -4.58 11.55
CA LEU A 59 16.81 -5.17 10.99
C LEU A 59 16.49 -6.50 10.30
N VAL A 60 15.79 -7.41 10.99
CA VAL A 60 15.41 -8.71 10.43
C VAL A 60 14.57 -8.52 9.17
N ALA A 61 13.62 -7.59 9.20
CA ALA A 61 12.76 -7.35 8.07
C ALA A 61 13.48 -6.67 6.89
N ALA A 62 14.47 -5.79 7.14
CA ALA A 62 15.32 -5.22 6.09
C ALA A 62 16.28 -6.25 5.48
N LEU A 63 16.80 -7.18 6.29
CA LEU A 63 17.57 -8.31 5.77
C LEU A 63 16.67 -9.22 4.93
N ALA A 64 15.46 -9.53 5.39
CA ALA A 64 14.50 -10.33 4.65
C ALA A 64 14.13 -9.69 3.29
N THR A 65 13.84 -8.37 3.25
CA THR A 65 13.53 -7.71 1.97
C THR A 65 14.70 -7.71 1.00
N LYS A 66 15.95 -7.62 1.48
CA LYS A 66 17.14 -7.78 0.64
C LYS A 66 17.36 -9.22 0.18
N MET A 67 17.03 -10.22 1.01
CA MET A 67 17.20 -11.64 0.66
C MET A 67 16.16 -12.14 -0.34
N LEU A 68 14.94 -11.58 -0.35
CA LEU A 68 13.90 -11.93 -1.33
C LEU A 68 14.36 -11.88 -2.80
N PRO A 69 14.93 -10.78 -3.32
CA PRO A 69 15.40 -10.73 -4.71
C PRO A 69 16.62 -11.62 -4.96
N ALA A 70 17.46 -11.88 -3.94
CA ALA A 70 18.56 -12.83 -4.07
C ALA A 70 18.04 -14.27 -4.21
N ALA A 71 17.12 -14.68 -3.34
CA ALA A 71 16.48 -15.99 -3.39
C ALA A 71 15.71 -16.21 -4.72
N ALA A 72 15.09 -15.17 -5.27
CA ALA A 72 14.44 -15.25 -6.58
C ALA A 72 15.44 -15.52 -7.73
N ARG A 73 16.64 -14.94 -7.67
CA ARG A 73 17.72 -15.20 -8.65
C ARG A 73 18.28 -16.61 -8.49
N ASP A 74 18.52 -17.03 -7.25
CA ASP A 74 19.00 -18.39 -6.96
C ASP A 74 18.00 -19.45 -7.43
N LEU A 75 16.70 -19.21 -7.22
CA LEU A 75 15.63 -20.06 -7.71
C LEU A 75 15.62 -20.15 -9.25
N ALA A 76 15.79 -19.01 -9.95
CA ALA A 76 15.86 -18.99 -11.40
C ALA A 76 17.08 -19.77 -11.93
N ASN A 77 18.26 -19.52 -11.35
CA ASN A 77 19.50 -20.22 -11.70
C ASN A 77 19.39 -21.74 -11.44
N ALA A 78 18.88 -22.13 -10.27
CA ALA A 78 18.67 -23.54 -9.93
C ALA A 78 17.70 -24.19 -10.91
N ARG A 79 16.60 -23.50 -11.25
CA ARG A 79 15.63 -23.98 -12.23
C ARG A 79 16.25 -24.17 -13.63
N GLU A 80 17.12 -23.27 -14.08
CA GLU A 80 17.84 -23.41 -15.35
C GLU A 80 18.81 -24.59 -15.35
N VAL A 81 19.60 -24.76 -14.29
CA VAL A 81 20.52 -25.90 -14.14
C VAL A 81 19.76 -27.23 -14.16
N LEU A 82 18.59 -27.29 -13.50
CA LEU A 82 17.74 -28.48 -13.50
C LEU A 82 17.15 -28.78 -14.89
N GLN A 83 16.78 -27.76 -15.66
CA GLN A 83 16.33 -27.95 -17.04
C GLN A 83 17.45 -28.51 -17.93
N VAL A 84 18.68 -27.99 -17.79
CA VAL A 84 19.85 -28.52 -18.53
C VAL A 84 20.15 -29.97 -18.16
N ARG A 85 19.89 -30.37 -16.90
CA ARG A 85 19.99 -31.78 -16.46
C ARG A 85 18.84 -32.68 -16.95
N GLY A 86 17.91 -32.16 -17.76
CA GLY A 86 16.80 -32.92 -18.32
C GLY A 86 15.56 -32.98 -17.43
N VAL A 87 15.44 -32.12 -16.41
CA VAL A 87 14.23 -32.04 -15.58
C VAL A 87 13.19 -31.16 -16.27
N ASP A 88 12.22 -31.80 -16.93
CA ASP A 88 11.07 -31.10 -17.50
C ASP A 88 10.04 -30.76 -16.42
N PHE A 89 9.90 -29.46 -16.10
CA PHE A 89 8.90 -28.98 -15.13
C PHE A 89 7.46 -29.00 -15.69
N GLY A 90 7.29 -29.00 -17.03
CA GLY A 90 5.99 -29.02 -17.69
C GLY A 90 5.36 -30.42 -17.82
N ALA A 91 6.19 -31.46 -17.91
CA ALA A 91 5.77 -32.84 -18.19
C ALA A 91 5.61 -33.69 -16.91
N GLY A 92 4.61 -34.58 -16.91
CA GLY A 92 4.37 -35.57 -15.86
C GLY A 92 3.07 -35.36 -15.07
N SER A 93 2.77 -36.33 -14.20
CA SER A 93 1.61 -36.31 -13.30
C SER A 93 1.78 -35.25 -12.19
N PHE A 94 0.68 -34.84 -11.55
CA PHE A 94 0.69 -33.87 -10.44
C PHE A 94 1.67 -34.26 -9.31
N ARG A 95 1.76 -35.57 -9.00
CA ARG A 95 2.69 -36.09 -7.98
C ARG A 95 4.15 -35.94 -8.38
N GLU A 96 4.48 -36.17 -9.66
CA GLU A 96 5.85 -36.02 -10.17
C GLU A 96 6.25 -34.55 -10.22
N LYS A 97 5.33 -33.66 -10.61
CA LYS A 97 5.54 -32.22 -10.56
C LYS A 97 5.85 -31.76 -9.14
N LEU A 98 5.13 -32.25 -8.13
CA LEU A 98 5.38 -31.89 -6.74
C LEU A 98 6.78 -32.34 -6.28
N LYS A 99 7.20 -33.56 -6.63
CA LYS A 99 8.54 -34.08 -6.30
C LYS A 99 9.67 -33.31 -6.99
N LYS A 100 9.45 -32.84 -8.24
CA LYS A 100 10.42 -31.98 -8.94
C LYS A 100 10.56 -30.61 -8.25
N HIS A 101 9.45 -30.04 -7.78
CA HIS A 101 9.47 -28.75 -7.06
C HIS A 101 10.06 -28.90 -5.66
N SER A 102 9.83 -30.02 -4.96
CA SER A 102 10.43 -30.24 -3.63
C SER A 102 11.96 -30.20 -3.69
N TRP A 103 12.56 -30.83 -4.70
CA TRP A 103 14.01 -30.79 -4.87
C TRP A 103 14.55 -29.38 -5.17
N LEU A 104 13.80 -28.59 -5.95
CA LEU A 104 14.13 -27.18 -6.18
C LEU A 104 14.07 -26.36 -4.88
N PHE A 105 13.09 -26.63 -4.01
CA PHE A 105 13.00 -25.99 -2.70
C PHE A 105 14.16 -26.39 -1.79
N ASP A 106 14.58 -27.66 -1.78
CA ASP A 106 15.73 -28.10 -0.97
C ASP A 106 17.00 -27.36 -1.36
N ILE A 107 17.28 -27.22 -2.67
CA ILE A 107 18.43 -26.46 -3.17
C ILE A 107 18.35 -25.00 -2.73
N LEU A 108 17.17 -24.38 -2.87
CA LEU A 108 16.97 -22.99 -2.47
C LEU A 108 17.16 -22.80 -0.96
N LEU A 109 16.69 -23.73 -0.14
CA LEU A 109 16.83 -23.66 1.32
C LEU A 109 18.29 -23.74 1.74
N VAL A 110 19.06 -24.66 1.15
CA VAL A 110 20.51 -24.77 1.42
C VAL A 110 21.23 -23.49 1.02
N SER A 111 20.99 -22.97 -0.20
CA SER A 111 21.61 -21.71 -0.67
C SER A 111 21.27 -20.52 0.24
N SER A 112 20.00 -20.41 0.63
CA SER A 112 19.52 -19.31 1.48
C SER A 112 20.10 -19.38 2.90
N LEU A 113 20.27 -20.58 3.45
CA LEU A 113 20.84 -20.79 4.78
C LEU A 113 22.34 -20.50 4.80
N GLU A 114 23.07 -20.92 3.75
CA GLU A 114 24.47 -20.57 3.57
C GLU A 114 24.66 -19.05 3.42
N GLY A 115 23.83 -18.40 2.59
CA GLY A 115 23.84 -16.95 2.45
C GLY A 115 23.52 -16.21 3.77
N ALA A 116 22.59 -16.72 4.58
CA ALA A 116 22.30 -16.16 5.89
C ALA A 116 23.50 -16.29 6.86
N LEU A 117 24.18 -17.44 6.85
CA LEU A 117 25.36 -17.70 7.68
C LEU A 117 26.51 -16.76 7.29
N GLN A 118 26.78 -16.60 5.99
CA GLN A 118 27.79 -15.67 5.48
C GLN A 118 27.50 -14.21 5.88
N ILE A 119 26.22 -13.79 5.82
CA ILE A 119 25.82 -12.45 6.28
C ILE A 119 26.06 -12.30 7.79
N ALA A 120 25.76 -13.33 8.59
CA ALA A 120 25.97 -13.31 10.04
C ALA A 120 27.46 -13.22 10.40
N GLU A 121 28.32 -14.01 9.75
CA GLU A 121 29.78 -13.95 9.93
C GLU A 121 30.34 -12.58 9.52
N ALA A 122 29.91 -12.04 8.39
CA ALA A 122 30.31 -10.71 7.93
C ALA A 122 29.84 -9.60 8.89
N MET A 123 28.66 -9.75 9.50
CA MET A 123 28.18 -8.86 10.55
C MET A 123 29.05 -8.96 11.81
N GLN A 124 29.36 -10.17 12.25
CA GLN A 124 30.20 -10.40 13.42
C GLN A 124 31.62 -9.84 13.23
N ALA A 125 32.21 -10.02 12.04
CA ALA A 125 33.52 -9.46 11.68
C ALA A 125 33.53 -7.92 11.70
N ARG A 126 32.38 -7.28 11.43
CA ARG A 126 32.18 -5.83 11.55
C ARG A 126 31.81 -5.37 12.97
N ALA A 127 32.00 -6.24 13.97
CA ALA A 127 31.68 -6.00 15.37
C ALA A 127 30.20 -5.61 15.60
N PHE A 128 29.28 -6.20 14.84
CA PHE A 128 27.84 -5.96 14.95
C PHE A 128 27.34 -6.35 16.35
N GLY A 129 27.08 -5.36 17.21
CA GLY A 129 26.54 -5.58 18.57
C GLY A 129 27.51 -5.23 19.70
N SER A 130 28.72 -4.79 19.38
CA SER A 130 29.75 -4.40 20.36
C SER A 130 29.48 -3.08 21.10
N GLY A 131 28.55 -2.23 20.63
CA GLY A 131 28.31 -0.92 21.23
C GLY A 131 27.04 -0.20 20.76
N PRO A 132 26.82 1.04 21.25
CA PRO A 132 25.67 1.86 20.88
C PRO A 132 25.66 2.15 19.37
N ARG A 133 24.51 1.92 18.75
CA ARG A 133 24.33 2.07 17.30
C ARG A 133 24.07 3.52 16.90
N SER A 134 24.69 3.98 15.82
CA SER A 134 24.31 5.20 15.12
C SER A 134 23.43 4.87 13.90
N CYS A 135 22.52 5.76 13.55
CA CYS A 135 21.69 5.64 12.34
C CYS A 135 22.32 6.48 11.22
N TYR A 136 22.84 5.81 10.18
CA TYR A 136 23.47 6.48 9.03
C TYR A 136 22.46 7.28 8.19
N ARG A 137 21.29 6.70 7.91
CA ARG A 137 20.24 7.35 7.13
C ARG A 137 19.08 7.72 8.05
N ARG A 138 19.04 8.99 8.47
CA ARG A 138 17.89 9.57 9.17
C ARG A 138 16.99 10.23 8.13
N GLU A 139 15.78 9.71 7.97
CA GLU A 139 14.71 10.46 7.31
C GLU A 139 14.30 11.58 8.28
N LEU A 140 14.73 12.81 7.96
CA LEU A 140 14.41 13.98 8.76
C LEU A 140 12.96 14.37 8.48
N ALA A 141 12.12 14.34 9.52
CA ALA A 141 10.77 14.86 9.43
C ALA A 141 10.86 16.35 9.11
N ARG A 142 10.42 16.74 7.91
CA ARG A 142 10.42 18.16 7.52
C ARG A 142 9.19 18.82 8.15
N PRO A 143 9.26 20.10 8.53
CA PRO A 143 8.08 20.83 9.03
C PRO A 143 6.93 20.81 8.01
N ARG A 144 7.25 20.67 6.71
CA ARG A 144 6.29 20.43 5.64
C ARG A 144 5.48 19.14 5.80
N ASP A 145 6.11 18.06 6.22
CA ASP A 145 5.44 16.77 6.39
C ASP A 145 4.44 16.87 7.55
N ALA A 146 4.73 17.69 8.55
CA ALA A 146 3.82 18.01 9.64
C ALA A 146 2.61 18.84 9.15
N VAL A 147 2.79 19.79 8.24
CA VAL A 147 1.66 20.55 7.65
C VAL A 147 0.77 19.65 6.80
N CYS A 148 1.35 18.77 5.96
CA CYS A 148 0.59 17.79 5.19
C CYS A 148 -0.17 16.81 6.08
N LEU A 149 0.46 16.33 7.17
CA LEU A 149 -0.18 15.47 8.17
C LEU A 149 -1.31 16.20 8.91
N ALA A 150 -1.10 17.45 9.31
CA ALA A 150 -2.12 18.23 9.99
C ALA A 150 -3.34 18.46 9.10
N ALA A 151 -3.14 18.81 7.83
CA ALA A 151 -4.22 18.99 6.86
C ALA A 151 -5.01 17.70 6.63
N SER A 152 -4.33 16.55 6.50
CA SER A 152 -5.02 15.26 6.32
C SER A 152 -5.75 14.80 7.58
N LEU A 153 -5.19 15.02 8.78
CA LEU A 153 -5.87 14.78 10.05
C LEU A 153 -7.12 15.65 10.22
N LEU A 154 -7.04 16.93 9.84
CA LEU A 154 -8.20 17.83 9.87
C LEU A 154 -9.29 17.36 8.90
N ALA A 155 -8.93 16.95 7.68
CA ALA A 155 -9.90 16.40 6.73
C ALA A 155 -10.58 15.12 7.27
N LEU A 156 -9.81 14.25 7.94
CA LEU A 156 -10.33 13.03 8.55
C LEU A 156 -11.25 13.34 9.74
N ALA A 157 -10.88 14.28 10.60
CA ALA A 157 -11.70 14.73 11.73
C ALA A 157 -13.02 15.36 11.26
N LEU A 158 -12.98 16.21 10.23
CA LEU A 158 -14.18 16.79 9.61
C LEU A 158 -15.09 15.72 9.00
N SER A 159 -14.50 14.72 8.34
CA SER A 159 -15.26 13.59 7.78
C SER A 159 -15.91 12.72 8.87
N ALA A 160 -15.19 12.46 9.97
CA ALA A 160 -15.72 11.72 11.11
C ALA A 160 -16.82 12.51 11.84
N TYR A 161 -16.66 13.82 11.98
CA TYR A 161 -17.67 14.71 12.54
C TYR A 161 -18.94 14.73 11.70
N ALA A 162 -18.83 14.84 10.36
CA ALA A 162 -19.96 14.80 9.44
C ALA A 162 -20.72 13.46 9.48
N LYS A 163 -20.00 12.35 9.71
CA LYS A 163 -20.63 11.04 9.94
C LYS A 163 -21.35 10.99 11.29
N ALA A 164 -20.72 11.49 12.35
CA ALA A 164 -21.29 11.48 13.70
C ALA A 164 -22.52 12.40 13.83
N SER A 165 -22.59 13.49 13.07
CA SER A 165 -23.74 14.40 13.04
C SER A 165 -24.92 13.87 12.23
N GLY A 166 -24.83 12.65 11.66
CA GLY A 166 -25.89 12.05 10.83
C GLY A 166 -26.07 12.73 9.47
N SER A 167 -25.26 13.75 9.15
CA SER A 167 -25.33 14.52 7.91
C SER A 167 -24.57 13.85 6.74
N GLY A 168 -23.86 12.75 7.01
CA GLY A 168 -23.09 11.98 6.04
C GLY A 168 -23.81 10.76 5.45
N ASP A 169 -24.99 10.40 5.95
CA ASP A 169 -25.74 9.24 5.48
C ASP A 169 -26.66 9.65 4.33
N TYR A 170 -26.17 9.48 3.10
CA TYR A 170 -27.02 9.62 1.92
C TYR A 170 -27.87 8.36 1.76
N THR A 171 -29.14 8.45 2.17
CA THR A 171 -30.10 7.36 2.05
C THR A 171 -30.63 7.29 0.60
N TYR A 172 -30.10 6.34 -0.17
CA TYR A 172 -30.51 6.10 -1.57
C TYR A 172 -31.90 5.44 -1.69
N TYR A 173 -32.34 4.74 -0.65
CA TYR A 173 -33.68 4.14 -0.53
C TYR A 173 -34.42 4.81 0.62
N PRO A 174 -35.74 5.15 0.55
CA PRO A 174 -36.74 4.86 -0.49
C PRO A 174 -37.12 6.04 -1.42
N ARG A 175 -36.57 7.25 -1.23
CA ARG A 175 -36.64 8.38 -2.16
C ARG A 175 -35.24 9.01 -2.23
N LEU A 176 -34.89 9.61 -3.38
CA LEU A 176 -33.74 10.50 -3.47
C LEU A 176 -33.92 11.59 -2.41
N ALA A 177 -33.16 11.51 -1.32
CA ALA A 177 -33.16 12.55 -0.31
C ALA A 177 -32.80 13.88 -1.00
N PRO A 178 -33.44 15.00 -0.63
CA PRO A 178 -33.10 16.30 -1.20
C PRO A 178 -31.60 16.53 -1.07
N LEU A 179 -30.98 17.09 -2.12
CA LEU A 179 -29.56 17.44 -2.09
C LEU A 179 -29.34 18.47 -0.99
N ALA A 180 -28.90 17.96 0.16
CA ALA A 180 -28.12 18.64 1.18
C ALA A 180 -28.77 19.88 1.83
N ASP A 181 -29.07 19.77 3.13
CA ASP A 181 -29.16 20.96 3.99
C ASP A 181 -27.87 21.78 3.85
N GLY A 182 -27.96 23.11 3.84
CA GLY A 182 -26.80 24.00 3.61
C GLY A 182 -25.59 23.72 4.54
N SER A 183 -25.82 23.12 5.71
CA SER A 183 -24.79 22.64 6.63
C SER A 183 -23.99 21.45 6.10
N SER A 184 -24.60 20.53 5.37
CA SER A 184 -23.93 19.38 4.75
C SER A 184 -23.11 19.78 3.51
N LEU A 185 -23.56 20.79 2.75
CA LEU A 185 -22.75 21.41 1.70
C LEU A 185 -21.52 22.15 2.25
N ALA A 186 -21.67 22.88 3.36
CA ALA A 186 -20.55 23.56 4.01
C ALA A 186 -19.48 22.58 4.53
N LEU A 187 -19.91 21.45 5.11
CA LEU A 187 -19.01 20.38 5.55
C LEU A 187 -18.30 19.69 4.37
N LEU A 188 -19.01 19.40 3.28
CA LEU A 188 -18.42 18.85 2.06
C LEU A 188 -17.39 19.80 1.43
N LEU A 189 -17.71 21.11 1.35
CA LEU A 189 -16.78 22.14 0.90
C LEU A 189 -15.55 22.24 1.80
N GLY A 190 -15.74 22.15 3.13
CA GLY A 190 -14.64 22.14 4.10
C GLY A 190 -13.70 20.94 3.91
N ILE A 191 -14.24 19.74 3.66
CA ILE A 191 -13.44 18.54 3.37
C ILE A 191 -12.70 18.68 2.04
N LEU A 192 -13.35 19.20 0.99
CA LEU A 192 -12.76 19.39 -0.33
C LEU A 192 -11.63 20.43 -0.29
N LEU A 193 -11.81 21.52 0.45
CA LEU A 193 -10.78 22.53 0.69
C LEU A 193 -9.62 21.95 1.49
N ALA A 194 -9.87 21.22 2.58
CA ALA A 194 -8.83 20.59 3.38
C ALA A 194 -8.00 19.57 2.59
N LEU A 195 -8.63 18.85 1.65
CA LEU A 195 -7.95 17.91 0.75
C LEU A 195 -7.23 18.62 -0.41
N SER A 196 -7.69 19.81 -0.81
CA SER A 196 -7.02 20.63 -1.83
C SER A 196 -5.70 21.22 -1.35
N VAL A 197 -5.53 21.48 -0.05
CA VAL A 197 -4.30 22.02 0.55
C VAL A 197 -3.07 21.14 0.27
N PRO A 198 -3.07 19.82 0.55
CA PRO A 198 -1.94 18.96 0.20
C PRO A 198 -1.76 18.79 -1.31
N ALA A 199 -2.84 18.85 -2.11
CA ALA A 199 -2.77 18.76 -3.57
C ALA A 199 -2.08 20.00 -4.19
N ILE A 200 -2.48 21.20 -3.78
CA ILE A 200 -1.90 22.48 -4.21
C ILE A 200 -0.44 22.57 -3.78
N LEU A 201 -0.11 22.13 -2.56
CA LEU A 201 1.27 22.12 -2.08
C LEU A 201 2.15 21.13 -2.87
N SER A 202 1.59 20.00 -3.29
CA SER A 202 2.28 19.02 -4.16
C SER A 202 2.50 19.54 -5.59
N TRP A 203 1.52 20.26 -6.15
CA TRP A 203 1.59 20.82 -7.50
C TRP A 203 2.51 22.05 -7.57
N GLY A 204 2.41 22.96 -6.59
CA GLY A 204 3.28 24.13 -6.48
C GLY A 204 4.76 23.77 -6.48
N TRP A 205 5.12 22.61 -5.93
CA TRP A 205 6.50 22.11 -5.90
C TRP A 205 7.04 21.68 -7.28
N LYS A 206 6.18 21.21 -8.20
CA LYS A 206 6.59 20.81 -9.56
C LYS A 206 6.80 22.00 -10.49
N HIS A 207 6.18 23.15 -10.20
CA HIS A 207 6.23 24.35 -11.05
C HIS A 207 7.12 25.48 -10.51
N TRP A 208 7.37 25.56 -9.19
CA TRP A 208 8.08 26.70 -8.59
C TRP A 208 9.44 26.29 -7.98
N PRO A 209 10.55 26.52 -8.71
CA PRO A 209 11.91 26.20 -8.22
C PRO A 209 12.35 27.03 -7.01
N CYS A 210 11.69 28.16 -6.70
CA CYS A 210 12.02 29.03 -5.57
C CYS A 210 11.78 28.37 -4.19
N LEU A 211 10.91 27.36 -4.12
CA LEU A 211 10.66 26.57 -2.90
C LEU A 211 11.68 25.43 -2.70
N ARG A 212 12.59 25.22 -3.66
CA ARG A 212 13.60 24.15 -3.63
C ARG A 212 14.85 24.55 -2.84
N SER A 213 15.11 25.85 -2.63
CA SER A 213 16.41 26.33 -2.14
C SER A 213 16.51 26.62 -0.64
N LYS A 214 15.42 26.55 0.14
CA LYS A 214 15.46 26.96 1.55
C LYS A 214 15.08 25.89 2.58
N ILE A 215 14.92 24.62 2.19
CA ILE A 215 14.50 23.52 3.10
C ILE A 215 15.19 22.19 2.78
#